data_AF-A0AAE1EP28-F1
#
_entry.id   AF-A0AAE1EP28-F1
#
_cell.length_a   1.000
_cell.length_b   1.000
_cell.length_c   1.000
_cell.angle_alpha   90.00
_cell.angle_beta   90.00
_cell.angle_gamma   90.00
#
_symmetry.space_group_name_H-M   'P 1'
#
loop_
_entity.id
_entity.type
_entity.pdbx_description
1 polymer ?
#
loop_
_entity_poly.entity_id
_entity_poly.type
_entity_poly.pdbx_seq_one_letter_code
_entity_poly.pdbx_strand_id
1 'polypeptide(L)'
;MDGQGGSGRIYGWSGREWEDIWMVREGVGGYMDGQGGSGRIDGWSGREWEDIWMVREGVGGYMDGQGGSGRIDGWSGREWEDIWMVREGVGGYMDGQGGSGRIYGWSGREWEDIWMVREGVGGYMDGQGGSVVMEGWSGREWGDGRIVREGVGGYMDGQGGSGRIYGWSGREWEDRRMVREGVGG
;
A
#
# COMPACT_ATOMS: atom_id res chain seq x y z
N MET A 1 5.98 8.67 -15.19
CA MET A 1 7.34 8.14 -15.46
C MET A 1 7.19 7.42 -16.76
N ASP A 2 7.53 8.06 -17.86
CA ASP A 2 6.95 7.66 -19.14
C ASP A 2 8.01 6.84 -19.89
N GLY A 3 7.80 5.53 -20.01
CA GLY A 3 8.79 4.64 -20.61
C GLY A 3 8.17 3.38 -21.18
N GLN A 4 8.40 3.13 -22.46
CA GLN A 4 8.11 1.84 -23.09
C GLN A 4 9.16 0.82 -22.63
N GLY A 5 8.75 -0.14 -21.78
CA GLY A 5 9.54 -1.33 -21.46
C GLY A 5 10.83 -1.05 -20.68
N GLY A 6 10.71 -0.66 -19.40
CA GLY A 6 11.86 -0.52 -18.49
C GLY A 6 11.50 -0.71 -17.02
N SER A 7 12.50 -0.83 -16.15
CA SER A 7 12.32 -0.72 -14.70
C SER A 7 12.82 0.64 -14.20
N GLY A 8 12.05 1.32 -13.36
CA GLY A 8 12.45 2.61 -12.81
C GLY A 8 12.02 2.85 -11.38
N ARG A 9 12.87 3.59 -10.66
CA ARG A 9 12.62 4.05 -9.30
C ARG A 9 12.89 5.54 -9.22
N ILE A 10 11.96 6.31 -8.68
CA ILE A 10 12.17 7.76 -8.47
C ILE A 10 12.89 8.00 -7.14
N TYR A 11 12.32 7.51 -6.05
CA TYR A 11 12.83 7.66 -4.71
C TYR A 11 13.00 6.29 -4.03
N GLY A 12 14.16 6.12 -3.38
CA GLY A 12 14.57 4.83 -2.85
C GLY A 12 15.49 4.97 -1.64
N TRP A 13 15.05 4.46 -0.50
CA TRP A 13 15.86 4.32 0.70
C TRP A 13 16.09 2.84 1.00
N SER A 14 17.34 2.49 1.31
CA SER A 14 17.75 1.14 1.65
C SER A 14 18.65 1.15 2.86
N GLY A 15 18.24 0.41 3.89
CA GLY A 15 18.99 0.15 5.11
C GLY A 15 18.99 -1.35 5.42
N ARG A 16 19.76 -1.76 6.43
CA ARG A 16 19.65 -3.12 7.00
C ARG A 16 18.62 -3.11 8.12
N GLU A 17 18.85 -2.30 9.13
CA GLU A 17 17.89 -2.01 10.19
C GLU A 17 17.40 -0.57 10.05
N TRP A 18 16.20 -0.34 10.58
CA TRP A 18 15.51 0.93 10.63
C TRP A 18 14.81 0.98 11.99
N GLU A 19 15.35 1.79 12.88
CA GLU A 19 14.91 1.94 14.26
C GLU A 19 14.51 3.39 14.51
N ASP A 20 13.60 3.63 15.45
CA ASP A 20 13.21 4.97 15.94
C ASP A 20 12.79 5.94 14.82
N ILE A 21 12.02 5.47 13.84
CA ILE A 21 11.64 6.31 12.70
C ILE A 21 10.36 7.06 13.00
N TRP A 22 10.48 8.38 12.98
CA TRP A 22 9.33 9.28 12.95
C TRP A 22 9.15 9.90 11.57
N MET A 23 8.01 9.63 10.92
CA MET A 23 7.71 10.15 9.58
C MET A 23 6.32 10.79 9.52
N VAL A 24 6.28 12.02 9.01
CA VAL A 24 5.04 12.71 8.65
C VAL A 24 5.06 13.02 7.16
N ARG A 25 3.97 12.67 6.45
CA ARG A 25 3.76 13.03 5.05
C ARG A 25 2.37 13.64 4.86
N GLU A 26 2.34 14.89 4.43
CA GLU A 26 1.11 15.64 4.18
C GLU A 26 1.02 16.05 2.71
N GLY A 27 -0.15 15.88 2.09
CA GLY A 27 -0.43 16.39 0.74
C GLY A 27 0.45 15.81 -0.37
N VAL A 28 1.02 14.62 -0.16
CA VAL A 28 1.94 14.00 -1.12
C VAL A 28 1.17 13.17 -2.16
N GLY A 29 1.43 13.42 -3.44
CA GLY A 29 0.84 12.69 -4.55
C GLY A 29 1.89 11.99 -5.41
N GLY A 30 1.63 10.76 -5.83
CA GLY A 30 2.42 10.07 -6.85
C GLY A 30 1.64 9.88 -8.13
N TYR A 31 2.24 10.18 -9.29
CA TYR A 31 1.66 9.91 -10.61
C TYR A 31 2.57 8.97 -11.41
N MET A 32 1.99 7.88 -11.90
CA MET A 32 2.66 6.92 -12.78
C MET A 32 1.82 6.72 -14.04
N ASP A 33 2.45 6.82 -15.21
CA ASP A 33 1.88 6.49 -16.51
C ASP A 33 2.90 5.65 -17.27
N GLY A 34 2.50 4.53 -17.87
CA GLY A 34 3.41 3.71 -18.68
C GLY A 34 2.78 2.50 -19.37
N GLN A 35 3.31 2.15 -20.54
CA GLN A 35 2.95 0.94 -21.28
C GLN A 35 4.11 -0.06 -21.27
N GLY A 36 3.91 -1.23 -20.67
CA GLY A 36 4.95 -2.25 -20.53
C GLY A 36 6.07 -1.85 -19.56
N GLY A 37 6.30 -2.62 -18.48
CA GLY A 37 7.46 -2.42 -17.60
C GLY A 37 7.18 -2.56 -16.11
N SER A 38 8.11 -2.11 -15.27
CA SER A 38 7.90 -2.04 -13.81
C SER A 38 8.34 -0.71 -13.19
N GLY A 39 7.47 -0.04 -12.43
CA GLY A 39 7.76 1.29 -11.87
C GLY A 39 7.60 1.35 -10.36
N ARG A 40 8.46 2.12 -9.67
CA ARG A 40 8.27 2.49 -8.27
C ARG A 40 8.51 3.98 -8.03
N ILE A 41 7.55 4.70 -7.43
CA ILE A 41 7.76 6.13 -7.11
C ILE A 41 8.56 6.24 -5.81
N ASP A 42 7.98 5.82 -4.70
CA ASP A 42 8.61 5.82 -3.38
C ASP A 42 8.83 4.40 -2.89
N GLY A 43 10.03 4.16 -2.37
CA GLY A 43 10.35 2.86 -1.83
C GLY A 43 11.30 2.87 -0.67
N TRP A 44 10.93 2.17 0.39
CA TRP A 44 11.77 1.87 1.53
C TRP A 44 12.03 0.37 1.60
N SER A 45 13.26 0.01 1.91
CA SER A 45 13.68 -1.38 2.11
C SER A 45 14.61 -1.50 3.31
N GLY A 46 14.32 -2.47 4.16
CA GLY A 46 15.09 -2.91 5.32
C GLY A 46 15.01 -4.43 5.46
N ARG A 47 15.78 -5.00 6.38
CA ARG A 47 15.54 -6.35 6.92
C ARG A 47 14.66 -6.25 8.15
N GLU A 48 15.03 -5.39 9.09
CA GLU A 48 14.32 -5.19 10.35
C GLU A 48 13.82 -3.74 10.41
N TRP A 49 12.65 -3.58 11.03
CA TRP A 49 11.95 -2.33 11.24
C TRP A 49 11.36 -2.37 12.64
N GLU A 50 11.82 -1.47 13.50
CA GLU A 50 11.43 -1.41 14.93
C GLU A 50 11.09 0.04 15.28
N ASP A 51 10.11 0.24 16.15
CA ASP A 51 9.70 1.57 16.65
C ASP A 51 9.40 2.58 15.54
N ILE A 52 8.48 2.23 14.64
CA ILE A 52 8.14 3.05 13.48
C ILE A 52 6.83 3.79 13.72
N TRP A 53 6.91 5.11 13.71
CA TRP A 53 5.75 5.99 13.82
C TRP A 53 5.52 6.78 12.53
N MET A 54 4.35 6.58 11.92
CA MET A 54 4.03 7.19 10.62
C MET A 54 2.66 7.85 10.61
N VAL A 55 2.63 9.14 10.26
CA VAL A 55 1.39 9.89 9.98
C VAL A 55 1.33 10.28 8.52
N ARG A 56 0.18 10.06 7.90
CA ARG A 56 -0.08 10.40 6.50
C ARG A 56 -1.43 11.06 6.33
N GLU A 57 -1.43 12.27 5.81
CA GLU A 57 -2.65 13.05 5.60
C GLU A 57 -2.75 13.52 4.15
N GLY A 58 -3.91 13.32 3.52
CA GLY A 58 -4.18 13.80 2.16
C GLY A 58 -3.24 13.21 1.10
N VAL A 59 -2.77 11.97 1.29
CA VAL A 59 -1.83 11.32 0.37
C VAL A 59 -2.60 10.63 -0.76
N GLY A 60 -2.22 10.90 -2.00
CA GLY A 60 -2.87 10.37 -3.19
C GLY A 60 -1.93 9.60 -4.10
N GLY A 61 -2.48 8.69 -4.90
CA GLY A 61 -1.75 8.05 -5.98
C GLY A 61 -2.58 7.89 -7.23
N TYR A 62 -2.05 8.25 -8.38
CA TYR A 62 -2.66 7.99 -9.67
C TYR A 62 -1.74 7.08 -10.48
N MET A 63 -2.30 6.00 -11.01
CA MET A 63 -1.59 5.12 -11.93
C MET A 63 -2.44 4.83 -13.15
N ASP A 64 -1.84 5.05 -14.32
CA ASP A 64 -2.40 4.73 -15.62
C ASP A 64 -1.41 3.86 -16.40
N GLY A 65 -1.89 2.90 -17.16
CA GLY A 65 -0.99 2.06 -17.96
C GLY A 65 -1.59 0.78 -18.53
N GLN A 66 -0.95 0.28 -19.59
CA GLN A 66 -1.33 -0.97 -20.25
C GLN A 66 -0.17 -1.97 -20.20
N GLY A 67 -0.39 -3.10 -19.54
CA GLY A 67 0.61 -4.15 -19.34
C GLY A 67 1.78 -3.69 -18.46
N GLY A 68 2.01 -4.31 -17.29
CA GLY A 68 3.17 -3.99 -16.45
C GLY A 68 2.93 -4.19 -14.96
N SER A 69 3.89 -3.76 -14.13
CA SER A 69 3.72 -3.69 -12.68
C SER A 69 4.13 -2.35 -12.06
N GLY A 70 3.24 -1.70 -11.34
CA GLY A 70 3.50 -0.38 -10.76
C GLY A 70 3.37 -0.38 -9.25
N ARG A 71 4.22 0.38 -8.56
CA ARG A 71 4.03 0.70 -7.14
C ARG A 71 4.26 2.17 -6.85
N ILE A 72 3.28 2.88 -6.32
CA ILE A 72 3.50 4.30 -5.96
C ILE A 72 4.33 4.34 -4.68
N ASP A 73 3.84 3.71 -3.62
CA ASP A 73 4.49 3.68 -2.33
C ASP A 73 4.70 2.25 -1.85
N GLY A 74 5.95 1.94 -1.49
CA GLY A 74 6.27 0.65 -0.95
C GLY A 74 7.19 0.68 0.24
N TRP A 75 6.95 -0.25 1.15
CA TRP A 75 7.83 -0.61 2.24
C TRP A 75 8.05 -2.12 2.22
N SER A 76 9.28 -2.55 2.48
CA SER A 76 9.64 -3.96 2.51
C SER A 76 10.66 -4.23 3.62
N GLY A 77 10.35 -5.22 4.44
CA GLY A 77 11.13 -5.76 5.55
C GLY A 77 11.03 -7.30 5.58
N ARG A 78 11.79 -7.94 6.45
CA ARG A 78 11.55 -9.31 6.91
C ARG A 78 10.78 -9.28 8.21
N GLU A 79 11.26 -8.52 9.16
CA GLU A 79 10.67 -8.36 10.49
C GLU A 79 10.21 -6.91 10.67
N TRP A 80 9.10 -6.77 11.38
CA TRP A 80 8.43 -5.52 11.68
C TRP A 80 7.87 -5.61 13.08
N GLU A 81 8.31 -4.73 13.97
CA GLU A 81 7.93 -4.70 15.38
C GLU A 81 7.56 -3.26 15.76
N ASP A 82 6.59 -3.08 16.64
CA ASP A 82 6.16 -1.79 17.18
C ASP A 82 5.86 -0.72 16.11
N ILE A 83 4.92 -1.05 15.21
CA ILE A 83 4.56 -0.17 14.10
C ILE A 83 3.27 0.57 14.40
N TRP A 84 3.35 1.89 14.47
CA TRP A 84 2.21 2.77 14.65
C TRP A 84 1.96 3.63 13.41
N MET A 85 0.76 3.52 12.84
CA MET A 85 0.41 4.23 11.61
C MET A 85 -0.96 4.89 11.65
N VAL A 86 -1.02 6.18 11.37
CA VAL A 86 -2.26 6.95 11.17
C VAL A 86 -2.36 7.42 9.74
N ARG A 87 -3.56 7.27 9.15
CA ARG A 87 -3.86 7.67 7.79
C ARG A 87 -5.20 8.39 7.73
N GLU A 88 -5.18 9.59 7.17
CA GLU A 88 -6.38 10.40 6.96
C GLU A 88 -6.46 10.89 5.51
N GLY A 89 -7.62 10.72 4.88
CA GLY A 89 -7.86 11.23 3.53
C GLY A 89 -6.94 10.61 2.47
N VAL A 90 -6.60 9.33 2.62
CA VAL A 90 -5.69 8.64 1.69
C VAL A 90 -6.46 8.09 0.50
N GLY A 91 -6.07 8.50 -0.70
CA GLY A 91 -6.84 8.28 -1.92
C GLY A 91 -6.02 7.67 -3.04
N GLY A 92 -6.70 7.24 -4.09
CA GLY A 92 -6.00 6.67 -5.22
C GLY A 92 -6.88 6.24 -6.36
N TYR A 93 -6.35 6.41 -7.56
CA TYR A 93 -7.01 6.11 -8.81
C TYR A 93 -6.12 5.18 -9.62
N MET A 94 -6.72 4.13 -10.16
CA MET A 94 -6.07 3.28 -11.16
C MET A 94 -6.93 3.11 -12.40
N ASP A 95 -6.30 3.29 -13.54
CA ASP A 95 -6.85 3.01 -14.87
C ASP A 95 -5.86 2.15 -15.66
N GLY A 96 -6.33 1.17 -16.41
CA GLY A 96 -5.43 0.36 -17.22
C GLY A 96 -5.98 -0.97 -17.71
N GLN A 97 -5.30 -1.55 -18.71
CA GLN A 97 -5.64 -2.85 -19.28
C GLN A 97 -4.47 -3.81 -19.17
N GLY A 98 -4.65 -4.91 -18.44
CA GLY A 98 -3.61 -5.90 -18.17
C GLY A 98 -2.50 -5.36 -17.25
N GLY A 99 -2.13 -6.10 -16.21
CA GLY A 99 -1.00 -5.73 -15.33
C GLY A 99 -1.28 -5.92 -13.85
N SER A 100 -0.35 -5.47 -13.00
CA SER A 100 -0.52 -5.47 -11.55
C SER A 100 -0.05 -4.17 -10.91
N GLY A 101 -0.95 -3.48 -10.21
CA GLY A 101 -0.64 -2.19 -9.62
C GLY A 101 -0.83 -2.21 -8.11
N ARG A 102 0.05 -1.51 -7.38
CA ARG A 102 -0.18 -1.23 -5.96
C ARG A 102 0.06 0.23 -5.63
N ILE A 103 -0.93 0.96 -5.13
CA ILE A 103 -0.68 2.36 -4.72
C ILE A 103 0.14 2.36 -3.44
N TYR A 104 -0.32 1.64 -2.43
CA TYR A 104 0.32 1.57 -1.12
C TYR A 104 0.58 0.12 -0.73
N GLY A 105 1.82 -0.21 -0.37
CA GLY A 105 2.12 -1.56 0.07
C GLY A 105 3.11 -1.67 1.20
N TRP A 106 2.95 -2.75 1.96
CA TRP A 106 3.89 -3.22 2.98
C TRP A 106 4.08 -4.72 2.82
N SER A 107 5.33 -5.17 2.96
CA SER A 107 5.67 -6.58 2.91
C SER A 107 6.67 -6.92 4.00
N GLY A 108 6.35 -7.95 4.77
CA GLY A 108 7.15 -8.56 5.83
C GLY A 108 7.01 -10.08 5.75
N ARG A 109 7.81 -10.80 6.53
CA ARG A 109 7.57 -12.20 6.89
C ARG A 109 6.88 -12.27 8.24
N GLU A 110 7.41 -11.55 9.20
CA GLU A 110 6.94 -11.45 10.58
C GLU A 110 6.51 -10.01 10.86
N TRP A 111 5.47 -9.89 11.66
CA TRP A 111 4.83 -8.63 12.04
C TRP A 111 4.36 -8.77 13.48
N GLU A 112 4.81 -7.91 14.37
CA GLU A 112 4.46 -7.88 15.78
C GLU A 112 4.07 -6.45 16.18
N ASP A 113 3.12 -6.33 17.10
CA ASP A 113 2.62 -5.06 17.65
C ASP A 113 2.30 -3.98 16.62
N ILE A 114 1.34 -4.29 15.73
CA ILE A 114 0.92 -3.39 14.67
C ILE A 114 -0.34 -2.63 15.05
N TRP A 115 -0.23 -1.31 15.19
CA TRP A 115 -1.37 -0.42 15.42
C TRP A 115 -1.62 0.50 14.22
N MET A 116 -2.87 0.52 13.76
CA MET A 116 -3.25 1.31 12.60
C MET A 116 -4.62 1.97 12.74
N VAL A 117 -4.68 3.25 12.43
CA VAL A 117 -5.94 4.01 12.26
C VAL A 117 -6.06 4.51 10.84
N ARG A 118 -7.27 4.43 10.29
CA ARG A 118 -7.60 4.86 8.94
C ARG A 118 -8.92 5.60 8.92
N GLU A 119 -8.90 6.81 8.39
CA GLU A 119 -10.08 7.63 8.22
C GLU A 119 -10.16 8.17 6.79
N GLY A 120 -11.33 8.05 6.16
CA GLY A 120 -11.59 8.65 4.85
C GLY A 120 -10.71 8.09 3.72
N VAL A 121 -10.44 6.79 3.74
CA VAL A 121 -9.58 6.14 2.73
C VAL A 121 -10.44 5.55 1.62
N GLY A 122 -10.14 5.88 0.36
CA GLY A 122 -10.89 5.27 -0.74
C GLY A 122 -10.26 5.35 -2.11
N GLY A 123 -10.68 4.45 -3.00
CA GLY A 123 -10.06 4.30 -4.31
C GLY A 123 -11.02 4.07 -5.46
N TYR A 124 -10.62 4.59 -6.62
CA TYR A 124 -11.21 4.34 -7.94
C TYR A 124 -10.39 3.27 -8.64
N MET A 125 -11.07 2.33 -9.31
CA MET A 125 -10.45 1.47 -10.30
C MET A 125 -11.33 1.32 -11.55
N ASP A 126 -10.75 1.51 -12.72
CA ASP A 126 -11.33 1.12 -14.02
C ASP A 126 -10.29 0.32 -14.79
N GLY A 127 -10.70 -0.73 -15.48
CA GLY A 127 -9.77 -1.53 -16.25
C GLY A 127 -10.20 -2.94 -16.61
N GLN A 128 -9.61 -3.48 -17.67
CA GLN A 128 -9.88 -4.84 -18.15
C GLN A 128 -8.65 -5.73 -18.00
N GLY A 129 -8.79 -6.81 -17.23
CA GLY A 129 -7.70 -7.75 -16.96
C GLY A 129 -6.60 -7.17 -16.06
N GLY A 130 -6.20 -7.90 -15.00
CA GLY A 130 -5.11 -7.48 -14.11
C GLY A 130 -5.34 -7.78 -12.63
N SER A 131 -4.37 -7.46 -11.79
CA SER A 131 -4.49 -7.56 -10.32
C SER A 131 -4.04 -6.27 -9.65
N VAL A 132 -4.99 -5.52 -9.12
CA VAL A 132 -4.73 -4.20 -8.58
C VAL A 132 -5.09 -4.14 -7.11
N VAL A 133 -4.18 -3.59 -6.32
CA VAL A 133 -4.34 -3.43 -4.88
C VAL A 133 -4.11 -1.97 -4.53
N MET A 134 -5.15 -1.22 -4.17
CA MET A 134 -4.93 0.15 -3.74
C MET A 134 -4.06 0.17 -2.47
N GLU A 135 -4.39 -0.69 -1.51
CA GLU A 135 -3.58 -0.88 -0.32
C GLU A 135 -3.41 -2.35 0.09
N GLY A 136 -2.16 -2.80 0.23
CA GLY A 136 -1.84 -4.21 0.45
C GLY A 136 -0.75 -4.47 1.47
N TRP A 137 -1.06 -5.33 2.44
CA TRP A 137 -0.15 -5.82 3.47
C TRP A 137 0.07 -7.32 3.32
N SER A 138 1.33 -7.76 3.38
CA SER A 138 1.67 -9.18 3.30
C SER A 138 2.64 -9.59 4.39
N GLY A 139 2.31 -10.68 5.07
CA GLY A 139 3.12 -11.36 6.08
C GLY A 139 2.93 -12.87 5.96
N ARG A 140 3.74 -13.64 6.66
CA ARG A 140 3.51 -15.08 6.90
C ARG A 140 2.92 -15.26 8.29
N GLU A 141 3.60 -14.66 9.26
CA GLU A 141 3.31 -14.68 10.69
C GLU A 141 2.94 -13.27 11.12
N TRP A 142 1.94 -13.21 12.00
CA TRP A 142 1.39 -11.98 12.54
C TRP A 142 1.09 -12.20 14.02
N GLY A 143 1.77 -11.46 14.88
CA GLY A 143 1.45 -11.30 16.28
C GLY A 143 0.31 -10.31 16.49
N ASP A 144 0.37 -9.57 17.59
CA ASP A 144 -0.67 -8.65 18.01
C ASP A 144 -0.88 -7.51 17.02
N GLY A 145 -2.14 -7.30 16.63
CA GLY A 145 -2.49 -6.29 15.65
C GLY A 145 -3.84 -5.66 15.90
N ARG A 146 -3.88 -4.33 15.95
CA ARG A 146 -5.12 -3.55 16.00
C ARG A 146 -5.24 -2.63 14.80
N ILE A 147 -6.34 -2.77 14.08
CA ILE A 147 -6.67 -1.91 12.95
C ILE A 147 -8.06 -1.31 13.18
N VAL A 148 -8.12 0.02 13.17
CA VAL A 148 -9.35 0.81 13.20
C VAL A 148 -9.58 1.40 11.81
N ARG A 149 -10.81 1.31 11.31
CA ARG A 149 -11.20 1.85 9.99
C ARG A 149 -12.51 2.59 10.09
N GLU A 150 -12.51 3.81 9.58
CA GLU A 150 -13.68 4.68 9.43
C GLU A 150 -13.70 5.32 8.03
N GLY A 151 -14.89 5.44 7.42
CA GLY A 151 -15.05 6.09 6.12
C GLY A 151 -14.28 5.41 4.98
N VAL A 152 -14.17 4.08 5.01
CA VAL A 152 -13.40 3.31 4.04
C VAL A 152 -14.30 2.78 2.91
N GLY A 153 -14.06 3.24 1.68
CA GLY A 153 -14.88 2.90 0.52
C GLY A 153 -14.08 2.81 -0.77
N GLY A 154 -14.76 2.52 -1.87
CA GLY A 154 -14.18 2.62 -3.21
C GLY A 154 -14.91 1.75 -4.20
N TYR A 155 -14.51 1.87 -5.45
CA TYR A 155 -15.30 1.41 -6.57
C TYR A 155 -14.42 0.78 -7.63
N MET A 156 -14.99 -0.21 -8.29
CA MET A 156 -14.35 -0.95 -9.37
C MET A 156 -15.32 -1.04 -10.52
N ASP A 157 -14.91 -0.54 -11.67
CA ASP A 157 -15.48 -0.86 -12.95
C ASP A 157 -14.46 -1.69 -13.75
N GLY A 158 -14.90 -2.68 -14.52
CA GLY A 158 -13.98 -3.55 -15.25
C GLY A 158 -14.36 -5.02 -15.39
N GLN A 159 -13.80 -5.67 -16.43
CA GLN A 159 -14.03 -7.08 -16.73
C GLN A 159 -12.71 -7.88 -16.74
N GLY A 160 -12.72 -9.09 -16.15
CA GLY A 160 -11.62 -10.05 -16.29
C GLY A 160 -10.39 -9.85 -15.39
N GLY A 161 -10.48 -9.06 -14.32
CA GLY A 161 -9.40 -8.81 -13.35
C GLY A 161 -9.74 -9.16 -11.90
N SER A 162 -8.76 -9.01 -11.00
CA SER A 162 -8.90 -9.14 -9.54
C SER A 162 -8.48 -7.85 -8.84
N GLY A 163 -9.44 -7.01 -8.49
CA GLY A 163 -9.20 -5.77 -7.74
C GLY A 163 -9.42 -5.96 -6.24
N ARG A 164 -8.58 -5.32 -5.41
CA ARG A 164 -8.88 -5.07 -3.99
C ARG A 164 -8.53 -3.64 -3.63
N ILE A 165 -9.43 -2.95 -2.97
CA ILE A 165 -9.10 -1.65 -2.38
C ILE A 165 -8.21 -1.88 -1.16
N TYR A 166 -8.51 -2.92 -0.37
CA TYR A 166 -7.73 -3.31 0.80
C TYR A 166 -7.47 -4.82 0.81
N GLY A 167 -6.21 -5.22 1.02
CA GLY A 167 -5.81 -6.62 1.08
C GLY A 167 -4.81 -6.91 2.19
N TRP A 168 -5.06 -7.96 2.97
CA TRP A 168 -4.13 -8.53 3.92
C TRP A 168 -3.93 -10.01 3.57
N SER A 169 -2.68 -10.47 3.54
CA SER A 169 -2.35 -11.88 3.34
C SER A 169 -1.43 -12.36 4.46
N GLY A 170 -1.76 -13.52 5.04
CA GLY A 170 -1.03 -14.18 6.12
C GLY A 170 -1.42 -15.65 6.20
N ARG A 171 -0.55 -16.49 6.78
CA ARG A 171 -0.85 -17.91 7.02
C ARG A 171 -1.21 -18.14 8.48
N GLU A 172 -0.53 -17.46 9.38
CA GLU A 172 -0.64 -17.63 10.82
C GLU A 172 -0.88 -16.27 11.48
N TRP A 173 -1.76 -16.27 12.49
CA TRP A 173 -2.20 -15.10 13.23
C TRP A 173 -2.37 -15.53 14.69
N GLU A 174 -1.69 -14.87 15.62
CA GLU A 174 -1.82 -15.18 17.05
C GLU A 174 -3.03 -14.44 17.65
N ASP A 175 -3.11 -13.11 17.51
CA ASP A 175 -4.24 -12.32 18.00
C ASP A 175 -4.54 -11.09 17.12
N ARG A 176 -5.72 -11.10 16.47
CA ARG A 176 -6.14 -10.03 15.53
C ARG A 176 -7.41 -9.35 16.00
N ARG A 177 -7.32 -8.06 16.35
CA ARG A 177 -8.48 -7.22 16.61
C ARG A 177 -8.70 -6.20 15.52
N MET A 178 -9.59 -6.54 14.58
CA MET A 178 -10.12 -5.56 13.62
C MET A 178 -11.37 -4.89 14.18
N VAL A 179 -11.31 -3.59 14.36
CA VAL A 179 -12.46 -2.76 14.71
C VAL A 179 -12.86 -1.99 13.46
N ARG A 180 -14.04 -2.27 12.93
CA ARG A 180 -14.63 -1.53 11.81
C ARG A 180 -15.78 -0.70 12.35
N GLU A 181 -15.64 0.61 12.32
CA GLU A 181 -16.69 1.55 12.69
C GLU A 181 -17.06 2.33 11.43
N GLY A 182 -18.29 2.17 10.94
CA GLY A 182 -18.82 2.90 9.78
C GLY A 182 -19.09 2.06 8.52
N VAL A 183 -20.29 2.25 7.98
CA VAL A 183 -20.78 1.78 6.67
C VAL A 183 -20.64 2.96 5.70
N GLY A 184 -19.83 2.81 4.66
CA GLY A 184 -19.78 3.72 3.50
C GLY A 184 -19.95 2.88 2.25
N GLY A 185 -20.97 3.21 1.45
CA GLY A 185 -21.49 2.40 0.33
C GLY A 185 -20.63 2.36 -0.92
#